data_AF-A0A7L8RV87-F1
#
_entry.id   AF-A0A7L8RV87-F1
#
_cell.length_a   1.000
_cell.length_b   1.000
_cell.length_c   1.000
_cell.angle_alpha   90.00
_cell.angle_beta   90.00
_cell.angle_gamma   90.00
#
_symmetry.space_group_name_H-M   'P 1'
#
loop_
_entity.id
_entity.type
_entity.pdbx_description
1 polymer ?
#
loop_
_entity_poly.entity_id
_entity_poly.type
_entity_poly.pdbx_seq_one_letter_code
_entity_poly.pdbx_strand_id
1 'polypeptide(L)'
;MTDAMLPIIRQLHDAESDQTRARILLVVPDAVLQRYREVFEAACLRVGFDLGVAFIQIRRAEWHAVRGPDGRHINPLFADVREAFLEFAGVTA
;
A
#
# COMPACT_ATOMS: atom_id res chain seq x y z
N MET A 1 -28.88 0.21 -7.94
CA MET A 1 -27.48 -0.26 -7.99
C MET A 1 -26.72 0.51 -6.92
N THR A 2 -26.59 -0.07 -5.73
CA THR A 2 -25.75 0.49 -4.68
C THR A 2 -24.31 0.41 -5.16
N ASP A 3 -23.62 1.55 -5.12
CA ASP A 3 -22.21 1.67 -5.45
C ASP A 3 -21.40 0.61 -4.68
N ALA A 4 -20.96 -0.42 -5.40
CA ALA A 4 -20.37 -1.65 -4.87
C ALA A 4 -18.89 -1.49 -4.54
N MET A 5 -18.48 -0.27 -4.14
CA MET A 5 -17.11 0.02 -3.77
C MET A 5 -16.78 -0.62 -2.42
N LEU A 6 -15.66 -1.35 -2.35
CA LEU A 6 -15.21 -1.98 -1.12
C LEU A 6 -15.01 -0.92 -0.01
N PRO A 7 -15.41 -1.20 1.24
CA PRO A 7 -15.31 -0.23 2.33
C PRO A 7 -13.92 0.39 2.51
N ILE A 8 -12.85 -0.41 2.34
CA ILE A 8 -11.48 0.07 2.50
C ILE A 8 -11.03 1.01 1.36
N ILE A 9 -11.60 0.86 0.16
CA ILE A 9 -11.37 1.79 -0.96
C ILE A 9 -12.11 3.10 -0.70
N ARG A 10 -13.34 3.02 -0.17
CA ARG A 10 -14.09 4.22 0.25
C ARG A 10 -13.31 5.01 1.30
N GLN A 11 -12.82 4.34 2.34
CA GLN A 11 -12.00 4.96 3.39
C GLN A 11 -10.76 5.67 2.83
N LEU A 12 -10.10 5.08 1.81
CA LEU A 12 -8.95 5.70 1.17
C LEU A 12 -9.31 7.00 0.44
N HIS A 13 -10.44 7.01 -0.27
CA HIS A 13 -10.93 8.20 -0.97
C HIS A 13 -11.35 9.31 -0.01
N ASP A 14 -11.98 8.93 1.11
CA ASP A 14 -12.49 9.84 2.14
C ASP A 14 -11.41 10.28 3.14
N ALA A 15 -10.19 9.73 3.06
CA ALA A 15 -9.09 10.08 3.95
C ALA A 15 -8.75 11.57 3.87
N GLU A 16 -8.75 12.26 5.01
CA GLU A 16 -8.46 13.70 5.09
C GLU A 16 -6.96 14.02 4.97
N SER A 17 -6.09 13.03 5.18
CA SER A 17 -4.64 13.21 5.17
C SER A 17 -3.90 12.00 4.62
N ASP A 18 -2.67 12.23 4.17
CA ASP A 18 -1.80 11.16 3.67
C ASP A 18 -1.39 10.18 4.76
N GLN A 19 -1.30 10.64 6.03
CA GLN A 19 -1.09 9.74 7.17
C GLN A 19 -2.26 8.77 7.33
N THR A 20 -3.50 9.23 7.13
CA THR A 20 -4.67 8.35 7.16
C THR A 20 -4.65 7.37 5.97
N ARG A 21 -4.27 7.82 4.77
CA ARG A 21 -4.07 6.93 3.61
C ARG A 21 -3.00 5.87 3.87
N ALA A 22 -1.89 6.25 4.49
CA ALA A 22 -0.81 5.32 4.85
C ALA A 22 -1.31 4.23 5.81
N ARG A 23 -2.07 4.59 6.85
CA ARG A 23 -2.67 3.60 7.76
C ARG A 23 -3.60 2.63 7.04
N ILE A 24 -4.40 3.12 6.09
CA ILE A 24 -5.28 2.28 5.28
C ILE A 24 -4.47 1.31 4.40
N LEU A 25 -3.41 1.80 3.74
CA LEU A 25 -2.52 0.99 2.92
C LEU A 25 -1.70 -0.04 3.73
N LEU A 26 -1.47 0.19 5.02
CA LEU A 26 -0.82 -0.78 5.90
C LEU A 26 -1.73 -1.95 6.27
N VAL A 27 -3.04 -1.73 6.38
CA VAL A 27 -4.01 -2.73 6.86
C VAL A 27 -4.81 -3.40 5.73
N VAL A 28 -4.72 -2.89 4.50
CA VAL A 28 -5.39 -3.51 3.36
C VAL A 28 -4.83 -4.92 3.11
N PRO A 29 -5.69 -5.95 2.96
CA PRO A 29 -5.22 -7.28 2.60
C PRO A 29 -4.54 -7.28 1.23
N ASP A 30 -3.44 -8.02 1.08
CA ASP A 30 -2.69 -8.11 -0.18
C ASP A 30 -3.57 -8.54 -1.35
N ALA A 31 -4.50 -9.48 -1.17
CA ALA A 31 -5.42 -9.90 -2.23
C ALA A 31 -6.33 -8.76 -2.73
N VAL A 32 -6.72 -7.85 -1.83
CA VAL A 32 -7.52 -6.67 -2.17
C VAL A 32 -6.64 -5.64 -2.86
N LEU A 33 -5.46 -5.34 -2.31
CA LEU A 33 -4.54 -4.39 -2.91
C LEU A 33 -4.08 -4.85 -4.30
N GLN A 34 -3.85 -6.14 -4.49
CA GLN A 34 -3.46 -6.72 -5.78
C GLN A 34 -4.57 -6.60 -6.82
N ARG A 35 -5.81 -6.92 -6.44
CA ARG A 35 -6.97 -6.86 -7.34
C ARG A 35 -7.34 -5.44 -7.74
N TYR A 36 -7.23 -4.47 -6.82
CA TYR A 36 -7.67 -3.09 -7.02
C TYR A 36 -6.50 -2.10 -7.08
N ARG A 37 -5.29 -2.57 -7.38
CA ARG A 37 -4.04 -1.81 -7.33
C ARG A 37 -4.17 -0.42 -7.97
N GLU A 38 -4.69 -0.36 -9.18
CA GLU A 38 -4.80 0.88 -9.96
C GLU A 38 -5.71 1.92 -9.28
N VAL A 39 -6.72 1.47 -8.51
CA VAL A 39 -7.58 2.36 -7.72
C VAL A 39 -6.81 2.98 -6.56
N PHE A 40 -6.01 2.18 -5.84
CA PHE A 40 -5.17 2.67 -4.75
C PHE A 40 -4.07 3.61 -5.26
N GLU A 41 -3.41 3.27 -6.38
CA GLU A 41 -2.40 4.12 -7.02
C GLU A 41 -3.00 5.44 -7.48
N ALA A 42 -4.14 5.41 -8.19
CA ALA A 42 -4.82 6.61 -8.66
C ALA A 42 -5.26 7.51 -7.51
N ALA A 43 -5.71 6.94 -6.40
CA ALA A 43 -6.08 7.71 -5.21
C ALA A 43 -4.87 8.44 -4.59
N CYS A 44 -3.69 7.83 -4.57
CA CYS A 44 -2.45 8.47 -4.08
C CYS A 44 -1.95 9.53 -5.07
N LEU A 45 -1.92 9.23 -6.36
CA LEU A 45 -1.48 10.16 -7.41
C LEU A 45 -2.34 11.43 -7.45
N ARG A 46 -3.67 11.29 -7.28
CA ARG A 46 -4.60 12.42 -7.31
C ARG A 46 -4.30 13.50 -6.27
N VAL A 47 -3.65 13.14 -5.17
CA VAL A 47 -3.31 14.06 -4.06
C VAL A 47 -1.81 14.31 -3.94
N GLY A 48 -0.98 13.79 -4.85
CA GLY A 48 0.48 13.94 -4.81
C GLY A 48 1.15 13.11 -3.69
N PHE A 49 0.52 12.04 -3.23
CA PHE A 49 1.08 11.19 -2.16
C PHE A 49 2.09 10.17 -2.73
N ASP A 50 3.27 10.65 -3.10
CA ASP A 50 4.31 9.86 -3.76
C ASP A 50 4.78 8.65 -2.94
N LEU A 51 4.88 8.80 -1.62
CA LEU A 51 5.28 7.71 -0.72
C LEU A 51 4.25 6.55 -0.75
N GLY A 52 2.95 6.87 -0.86
CA GLY A 52 1.90 5.86 -1.04
C GLY A 52 2.03 5.09 -2.34
N VAL A 53 2.35 5.79 -3.43
CA VAL A 53 2.62 5.15 -4.73
C VAL A 53 3.84 4.24 -4.64
N ALA A 54 4.93 4.71 -4.02
CA ALA A 54 6.15 3.93 -3.85
C ALA A 54 5.90 2.64 -3.04
N PHE A 55 5.13 2.73 -1.95
CA PHE A 55 4.74 1.56 -1.16
C PHE A 55 3.99 0.51 -2.00
N ILE A 56 3.01 0.94 -2.80
CA ILE A 56 2.22 0.03 -3.64
C ILE A 56 3.10 -0.64 -4.71
N GLN A 57 4.01 0.11 -5.35
CA GLN A 57 4.90 -0.46 -6.37
C GLN A 57 5.88 -1.48 -5.78
N ILE A 58 6.43 -1.21 -4.59
CA ILE A 58 7.34 -2.15 -3.94
C ILE A 58 6.59 -3.41 -3.47
N ARG A 59 5.39 -3.27 -2.90
CA ARG A 59 4.50 -4.41 -2.60
C ARG A 59 4.17 -5.25 -3.83
N ARG A 60 3.89 -4.59 -4.95
CA ARG A 60 3.67 -5.29 -6.23
C ARG A 60 4.91 -6.08 -6.66
N ALA A 61 6.09 -5.47 -6.58
CA ALA A 61 7.34 -6.14 -6.91
C ALA A 61 7.58 -7.36 -6.01
N GLU A 62 7.24 -7.27 -4.72
CA GLU A 62 7.34 -8.37 -3.75
C GLU A 62 6.48 -9.58 -4.15
N TRP A 63 5.21 -9.36 -4.52
CA TRP A 63 4.33 -10.46 -4.94
C TRP A 63 4.84 -11.22 -6.16
N HIS A 64 5.64 -10.57 -7.01
CA HIS A 64 6.22 -11.16 -8.21
C HIS A 64 7.68 -11.60 -8.04
N ALA A 65 8.30 -11.35 -6.88
CA ALA A 65 9.69 -11.68 -6.65
C ALA A 65 9.88 -13.19 -6.50
N VAL A 66 10.81 -13.74 -7.29
CA VAL A 66 11.28 -15.13 -7.14
C VAL A 66 11.98 -15.25 -5.78
N ARG A 67 11.67 -16.33 -5.05
CA ARG A 67 12.20 -16.60 -3.71
C ARG A 67 13.58 -17.24 -3.80
N GLY A 68 14.43 -16.94 -2.83
CA GLY A 68 15.73 -17.59 -2.65
C GLY A 68 15.58 -19.05 -2.18
N PRO A 69 16.70 -19.79 -2.07
CA PRO A 69 16.70 -21.19 -1.62
C PRO A 69 16.08 -21.41 -0.23
N ASP A 70 16.05 -20.37 0.61
CA ASP A 70 15.44 -20.35 1.94
C ASP A 70 13.97 -19.90 1.94
N GLY A 71 13.38 -19.65 0.76
CA GLY A 71 12.00 -19.20 0.61
C GLY A 71 11.79 -17.70 0.86
N ARG A 72 12.83 -16.91 1.16
CA ARG A 72 12.73 -15.47 1.39
C ARG A 72 12.87 -14.65 0.11
N HIS A 73 12.35 -13.43 0.12
CA HIS A 73 12.53 -12.48 -0.97
C HIS A 73 13.94 -11.88 -0.91
N ILE A 74 14.57 -11.66 -2.07
CA ILE A 74 15.95 -11.15 -2.17
C ILE A 74 15.99 -9.60 -2.14
N ASN A 75 14.85 -8.92 -2.30
CA ASN A 75 14.81 -7.47 -2.44
C ASN A 75 14.82 -6.74 -1.08
N PRO A 76 15.92 -6.03 -0.70
CA PRO A 76 16.01 -5.33 0.58
C PRO A 76 15.07 -4.11 0.67
N LEU A 77 14.66 -3.54 -0.47
CA LEU A 77 13.84 -2.32 -0.52
C LEU A 77 12.48 -2.47 0.15
N PHE A 78 12.01 -3.71 0.34
CA PHE A 78 10.74 -3.96 1.03
C PHE A 78 10.81 -3.59 2.51
N ALA A 79 11.87 -4.00 3.22
CA ALA A 79 12.03 -3.66 4.62
C ALA A 79 12.16 -2.14 4.77
N ASP A 80 13.01 -1.53 3.94
CA ASP A 80 13.28 -0.09 3.99
C ASP A 80 12.02 0.75 3.76
N VAL A 81 11.22 0.43 2.72
CA VAL A 81 9.99 1.19 2.47
C VAL A 81 8.95 0.97 3.57
N ARG A 82 8.82 -0.27 4.08
CA ARG A 82 7.83 -0.57 5.10
C ARG A 82 8.13 0.18 6.39
N GLU A 83 9.39 0.24 6.82
CA GLU A 83 9.80 0.98 8.00
C GLU A 83 9.56 2.49 7.83
N ALA A 84 9.96 3.07 6.68
CA ALA A 84 9.66 4.48 6.37
C ALA A 84 8.15 4.77 6.38
N PHE A 85 7.33 3.82 5.92
CA PHE A 85 5.88 3.95 5.87
C PHE A 85 5.23 3.87 7.26
N LEU A 86 5.76 3.02 8.15
CA LEU A 86 5.31 2.93 9.55
C LEU A 86 5.61 4.21 10.32
N GLU A 87 6.83 4.75 10.15
CA GLU A 87 7.25 6.03 10.73
C GLU A 87 6.31 7.16 10.25
N PHE A 88 6.08 7.26 8.95
CA PHE A 88 5.18 8.26 8.38
C PHE A 88 3.74 8.13 8.90
N ALA A 89 3.26 6.90 9.11
CA ALA A 89 1.94 6.63 9.66
C ALA A 89 1.82 6.94 11.17
N GLY A 90 2.93 7.24 11.85
CA GLY A 90 2.98 7.41 13.31
C GLY A 90 2.67 6.11 14.06
N VAL A 91 2.95 4.97 13.45
CA VAL A 91 2.81 3.64 14.07
C VAL A 91 4.21 3.21 14.51
N THR A 92 4.61 3.56 15.72
CA THR A 92 5.79 2.96 16.34
C THR A 92 5.52 1.48 16.62
N ALA A 93 6.46 0.62 16.20
CA ALA A 93 6.48 -0.80 16.50
C ALA A 93 6.43 -1.09 18.00
#